data_AF-A0A3S0AED2-F1
#
_entry.id   AF-A0A3S0AED2-F1
#
_cell.length_a   1.000
_cell.length_b   1.000
_cell.length_c   1.000
_cell.angle_alpha   90.00
_cell.angle_beta   90.00
_cell.angle_gamma   90.00
#
_symmetry.space_group_name_H-M   'P 1'
#
loop_
_entity.id
_entity.type
_entity.pdbx_description
1 polymer ?
#
loop_
_entity_poly.entity_id
_entity_poly.type
_entity_poly.pdbx_seq_one_letter_code
_entity_poly.pdbx_strand_id
1 'polypeptide(L)'
;MATTPHMPAPAHPTGTVRTRTALALVLALAACLFTLTQAPARADGPAASGGLITDDFWGDTSDIPPAQNVLQVKVLNRTNGAYPDDQVYWTFNGETHSIAEQPYLDMPVNSSGRMYFHLGSPDGPYYDFIEFTVGDNRFNGNTTRVDAYGLPLAMRLHTRDGYDVEVGDSRQLFTEDRATTFQRFVDSVPEPFKVLAQSQAPYRIIAPAADPSFRPGGANADYFTAYAQSVGVNASTADIFSCAGSLAGDAERCAALNRHVATLPADQQHDPAQFYSAEPANHYAKFWHDNALNGLAYGFPYDDVADQSSYVSHDNPEWLLVAVGF
;
A
#
# COMPACT_ATOMS: atom_id res chain seq x y z
N MET A 1 -15.87 74.22 -37.69
CA MET A 1 -16.61 72.95 -37.65
C MET A 1 -15.66 71.85 -38.10
N ALA A 2 -15.07 71.14 -37.16
CA ALA A 2 -14.15 70.04 -37.41
C ALA A 2 -14.59 68.86 -36.54
N THR A 3 -14.99 67.79 -37.21
CA THR A 3 -15.50 66.54 -36.65
C THR A 3 -14.33 65.67 -36.19
N THR A 4 -14.30 65.34 -34.90
CA THR A 4 -13.39 64.35 -34.31
C THR A 4 -13.91 62.93 -34.57
N PRO A 5 -13.06 61.98 -35.02
CA PRO A 5 -13.44 60.58 -35.09
C PRO A 5 -13.22 59.88 -33.75
N HIS A 6 -14.20 59.08 -33.36
CA HIS A 6 -14.25 58.27 -32.15
C HIS A 6 -13.32 57.05 -32.31
N MET A 7 -12.29 56.92 -31.48
CA MET A 7 -11.48 55.69 -31.38
C MET A 7 -12.18 54.65 -30.50
N PRO A 8 -12.17 53.35 -30.86
CA PRO A 8 -12.65 52.29 -29.98
C PRO A 8 -11.62 51.93 -28.90
N ALA A 9 -12.11 51.57 -27.73
CA ALA A 9 -11.33 51.16 -26.56
C ALA A 9 -10.51 49.87 -26.80
N PRO A 10 -9.35 49.69 -26.12
CA PRO A 10 -8.52 48.52 -26.29
C PRO A 10 -9.18 47.28 -25.67
N ALA A 11 -9.16 46.17 -26.40
CA ALA A 11 -9.59 44.86 -25.94
C ALA A 11 -8.62 44.32 -24.87
N HIS A 12 -9.17 43.79 -23.78
CA HIS A 12 -8.42 43.06 -22.76
C HIS A 12 -7.75 41.82 -23.36
N PRO A 13 -6.44 41.57 -23.10
CA PRO A 13 -5.83 40.30 -23.44
C PRO A 13 -6.38 39.22 -22.50
N THR A 14 -7.06 38.23 -23.07
CA THR A 14 -7.45 36.99 -22.41
C THR A 14 -6.17 36.23 -22.04
N GLY A 15 -5.84 36.24 -20.76
CA GLY A 15 -4.76 35.43 -20.21
C GLY A 15 -5.05 33.96 -20.43
N THR A 16 -4.25 33.31 -21.26
CA THR A 16 -4.21 31.85 -21.39
C THR A 16 -3.54 31.34 -20.12
N VAL A 17 -4.35 30.88 -19.16
CA VAL A 17 -3.87 30.12 -18.01
C VAL A 17 -3.22 28.86 -18.59
N ARG A 18 -1.89 28.76 -18.49
CA ARG A 18 -1.17 27.50 -18.65
C ARG A 18 -1.65 26.57 -17.54
N THR A 19 -2.61 25.72 -17.86
CA THR A 19 -2.96 24.56 -17.04
C THR A 19 -1.71 23.73 -16.89
N ARG A 20 -1.24 23.63 -15.65
CA ARG A 20 -0.25 22.64 -15.24
C ARG A 20 -0.80 21.28 -15.63
N THR A 21 -0.10 20.56 -16.50
CA THR A 21 -0.39 19.18 -16.86
C THR A 21 -0.40 18.38 -15.55
N ALA A 22 -1.59 18.01 -15.08
CA ALA A 22 -1.73 17.05 -14.01
C ALA A 22 -1.17 15.73 -14.55
N LEU A 23 -0.15 15.20 -13.89
CA LEU A 23 0.35 13.85 -14.12
C LEU A 23 -0.82 12.91 -13.81
N ALA A 24 -1.40 12.30 -14.83
CA ALA A 24 -2.44 11.30 -14.65
C ALA A 24 -1.82 10.12 -13.89
N LEU A 25 -2.20 9.97 -12.62
CA LEU A 25 -1.94 8.77 -11.84
C LEU A 25 -2.74 7.66 -12.52
N VAL A 26 -2.04 6.77 -13.24
CA VAL A 26 -2.65 5.58 -13.83
C VAL A 26 -2.99 4.65 -12.67
N LEU A 27 -4.25 4.70 -12.23
CA LEU A 27 -4.83 3.70 -11.35
C LEU A 27 -4.95 2.41 -12.16
N ALA A 28 -3.99 1.49 -12.02
CA ALA A 28 -4.18 0.12 -12.48
C ALA A 28 -5.14 -0.58 -11.52
N LEU A 29 -6.44 -0.43 -11.75
CA LEU A 29 -7.45 -1.28 -11.13
C LEU A 29 -7.40 -2.63 -11.86
N ALA A 30 -6.54 -3.54 -11.41
CA ALA A 30 -6.54 -4.90 -11.89
C ALA A 30 -7.78 -5.62 -11.34
N ALA A 31 -8.90 -5.51 -12.06
CA ALA A 31 -10.02 -6.41 -11.88
C ALA A 31 -9.63 -7.79 -12.45
N CYS A 32 -8.89 -8.58 -11.68
CA CYS A 32 -8.65 -9.98 -12.03
C CYS A 32 -9.97 -10.76 -11.89
N LEU A 33 -10.61 -11.07 -13.02
CA LEU A 33 -11.59 -12.16 -13.07
C LEU A 33 -10.83 -13.48 -12.84
N PHE A 34 -10.87 -14.00 -11.61
CA PHE A 34 -10.42 -15.34 -11.32
C PHE A 34 -11.55 -16.35 -11.59
N THR A 35 -11.29 -17.30 -12.48
CA THR A 35 -12.01 -18.58 -12.50
C THR A 35 -11.57 -19.40 -11.28
N LEU A 36 -12.51 -19.75 -10.40
CA LEU A 36 -12.26 -20.59 -9.23
C LEU A 36 -11.64 -21.93 -9.63
N THR A 37 -10.41 -22.17 -9.20
CA THR A 37 -9.95 -23.53 -8.87
C THR A 37 -9.58 -23.52 -7.39
N GLN A 38 -10.31 -24.31 -6.60
CA GLN A 38 -10.02 -24.51 -5.17
C GLN A 38 -8.64 -25.15 -5.04
N ALA A 39 -7.68 -24.44 -4.46
CA ALA A 39 -6.47 -25.06 -3.95
C ALA A 39 -6.84 -25.96 -2.75
N PRO A 40 -6.23 -27.15 -2.60
CA PRO A 40 -6.50 -28.01 -1.45
C PRO A 40 -5.93 -27.37 -0.18
N ALA A 41 -6.71 -27.39 0.90
CA ALA A 41 -6.28 -26.98 2.22
C ALA A 41 -5.01 -27.74 2.63
N ARG A 42 -3.95 -27.01 3.01
CA ARG A 42 -2.77 -27.61 3.64
C ARG A 42 -3.18 -28.11 5.03
N ALA A 43 -2.81 -29.34 5.34
CA ALA A 43 -3.04 -29.95 6.65
C ALA A 43 -2.09 -29.32 7.69
N ASP A 44 -2.67 -28.86 8.80
CA ASP A 44 -1.95 -28.30 9.95
C ASP A 44 -1.07 -29.36 10.63
N GLY A 45 0.21 -29.03 10.81
CA GLY A 45 1.12 -29.76 11.71
C GLY A 45 0.85 -29.41 13.18
N PRO A 46 1.30 -30.24 14.13
CA PRO A 46 0.85 -30.16 15.52
C PRO A 46 1.36 -28.87 16.20
N ALA A 47 0.41 -28.15 16.81
CA ALA A 47 0.63 -26.96 17.61
C ALA A 47 1.60 -27.24 18.76
N ALA A 48 2.72 -26.51 18.80
CA ALA A 48 3.58 -26.45 19.96
C ALA A 48 2.91 -25.53 21.01
N SER A 49 2.55 -26.10 22.16
CA SER A 49 2.02 -25.38 23.31
C SER A 49 3.09 -24.48 23.94
N GLY A 50 3.09 -23.21 23.55
CA GLY A 50 3.76 -22.09 24.25
C GLY A 50 2.69 -21.23 24.94
N GLY A 51 2.95 -20.78 26.17
CA GLY A 51 1.98 -20.10 27.02
C GLY A 51 1.29 -18.89 26.37
N LEU A 52 0.02 -18.68 26.75
CA LEU A 52 -0.82 -17.57 26.35
C LEU A 52 -0.17 -16.24 26.75
N ILE A 53 0.59 -15.63 25.84
CA ILE A 53 0.76 -14.19 25.83
C ILE A 53 -0.57 -13.64 25.30
N THR A 54 -1.29 -12.89 26.13
CA THR A 54 -2.38 -12.06 25.62
C THR A 54 -1.74 -11.10 24.61
N ASP A 55 -2.16 -11.17 23.35
CA ASP A 55 -1.64 -10.26 22.32
C ASP A 55 -2.22 -8.86 22.56
N ASP A 56 -1.64 -8.15 23.54
CA ASP A 56 -2.01 -6.79 23.95
C ASP A 56 -2.02 -5.80 22.77
N PHE A 57 -1.35 -6.15 21.67
CA PHE A 57 -1.36 -5.34 20.45
C PHE A 57 -2.71 -5.27 19.76
N TRP A 58 -3.57 -6.29 19.77
CA TRP A 58 -4.92 -6.11 19.22
C TRP A 58 -5.92 -5.65 20.28
N GLY A 59 -5.54 -5.78 21.55
CA GLY A 59 -6.38 -5.45 22.68
C GLY A 59 -7.61 -6.35 22.78
N ASP A 60 -8.56 -5.94 23.61
CA ASP A 60 -9.80 -6.68 23.80
C ASP A 60 -10.77 -6.50 22.62
N THR A 61 -11.30 -7.62 22.14
CA THR A 61 -12.27 -7.71 21.06
C THR A 61 -13.68 -8.02 21.57
N SER A 62 -13.88 -8.35 22.86
CA SER A 62 -15.21 -8.70 23.39
C SER A 62 -16.20 -7.55 23.37
N ASP A 63 -15.70 -6.31 23.36
CA ASP A 63 -16.50 -5.09 23.41
C ASP A 63 -16.78 -4.50 22.03
N ILE A 64 -16.39 -5.19 20.94
CA ILE A 64 -16.72 -4.76 19.58
C ILE A 64 -18.24 -4.94 19.39
N PRO A 65 -18.99 -3.87 19.09
CA PRO A 65 -20.43 -3.99 18.89
C PRO A 65 -20.73 -4.82 17.64
N PRO A 66 -21.82 -5.61 17.63
CA PRO A 66 -22.28 -6.30 16.44
C PRO A 66 -22.55 -5.31 15.30
N ALA A 67 -22.00 -5.59 14.13
CA ALA A 67 -22.26 -4.83 12.91
C ALA A 67 -23.76 -4.84 12.57
N GLN A 68 -24.28 -3.68 12.15
CA GLN A 68 -25.64 -3.54 11.61
C GLN A 68 -25.64 -3.59 10.08
N ASN A 69 -24.50 -3.27 9.46
CA ASN A 69 -24.22 -3.48 8.05
C ASN A 69 -23.45 -4.79 7.83
N VAL A 70 -22.25 -4.75 7.23
CA VAL A 70 -21.51 -5.96 6.85
C VAL A 70 -20.51 -6.38 7.93
N LEU A 71 -19.65 -5.46 8.37
CA LEU A 71 -18.68 -5.69 9.43
C LEU A 71 -18.43 -4.42 10.27
N GLN A 72 -17.98 -4.61 11.51
CA GLN A 72 -17.58 -3.51 12.38
C GLN A 72 -16.08 -3.23 12.19
N VAL A 73 -15.71 -2.02 11.78
CA VAL A 73 -14.31 -1.57 11.78
C VAL A 73 -14.00 -0.89 13.11
N LYS A 74 -12.86 -1.23 13.72
CA LYS A 74 -12.28 -0.54 14.88
C LYS A 74 -10.86 -0.13 14.55
N VAL A 75 -10.56 1.16 14.72
CA VAL A 75 -9.21 1.69 14.54
C VAL A 75 -8.51 1.72 15.89
N LEU A 76 -7.30 1.18 15.96
CA LEU A 76 -6.51 1.07 17.17
C LEU A 76 -5.32 2.03 17.13
N ASN A 77 -5.18 2.84 18.19
CA ASN A 77 -3.98 3.63 18.39
C ASN A 77 -2.81 2.74 18.79
N ARG A 78 -1.83 2.60 17.89
CA ARG A 78 -0.56 1.92 18.13
C ARG A 78 0.62 2.83 17.84
N THR A 79 0.44 4.14 18.03
CA THR A 79 1.46 5.18 17.80
C THR A 79 2.56 5.20 18.85
N ASN A 80 2.69 4.15 19.67
CA ASN A 80 3.66 4.05 20.76
C ASN A 80 3.65 5.26 21.72
N GLY A 81 2.46 5.84 21.95
CA GLY A 81 2.26 7.01 22.80
C GLY A 81 2.62 8.36 22.15
N ALA A 82 2.99 8.39 20.87
CA ALA A 82 3.29 9.62 20.15
C ALA A 82 2.07 10.53 19.96
N TYR A 83 0.88 9.93 19.76
CA TYR A 83 -0.36 10.66 19.59
C TYR A 83 -1.46 10.11 20.52
N PRO A 84 -2.22 10.98 21.21
CA PRO A 84 -3.46 10.58 21.87
C PRO A 84 -4.57 10.25 20.85
N ASP A 85 -5.61 9.56 21.31
CA ASP A 85 -6.74 9.09 20.47
C ASP A 85 -7.50 10.24 19.78
N ASP A 86 -7.51 11.45 20.34
CA ASP A 86 -8.13 12.62 19.73
C ASP A 86 -7.28 13.24 18.60
N GLN A 87 -6.08 12.69 18.35
CA GLN A 87 -5.15 13.07 17.29
C GLN A 87 -4.84 11.93 16.30
N VAL A 88 -5.54 10.80 16.40
CA VAL A 88 -5.52 9.73 15.40
C VAL A 88 -6.84 9.77 14.66
N TYR A 89 -6.79 10.10 13.38
CA TYR A 89 -7.97 10.32 12.54
C TYR A 89 -8.11 9.21 11.52
N TRP A 90 -9.35 8.86 11.19
CA TRP A 90 -9.68 8.11 10.00
C TRP A 90 -10.60 8.92 9.08
N THR A 91 -10.47 8.71 7.77
CA THR A 91 -11.31 9.31 6.74
C THR A 91 -11.83 8.22 5.81
N PHE A 92 -13.15 8.14 5.65
CA PHE A 92 -13.80 7.23 4.71
C PHE A 92 -15.10 7.85 4.18
N ASN A 93 -15.39 7.68 2.89
CA ASN A 93 -16.59 8.22 2.24
C ASN A 93 -16.87 9.72 2.49
N GLY A 94 -15.80 10.52 2.65
CA GLY A 94 -15.90 11.96 2.88
C GLY A 94 -16.16 12.36 4.34
N GLU A 95 -16.31 11.41 5.24
CA GLU A 95 -16.40 11.63 6.69
C GLU A 95 -15.01 11.50 7.31
N THR A 96 -14.73 12.29 8.34
CA THR A 96 -13.46 12.25 9.07
C THR A 96 -13.70 12.44 10.55
N HIS A 97 -13.20 11.52 11.36
CA HIS A 97 -13.35 11.52 12.80
C HIS A 97 -12.04 11.13 13.48
N SER A 98 -11.82 11.63 14.69
CA SER A 98 -10.80 11.04 15.57
C SER A 98 -11.32 9.72 16.13
N ILE A 99 -10.42 8.82 16.51
CA ILE A 99 -10.82 7.56 17.16
C ILE A 99 -11.38 7.78 18.58
N ALA A 100 -11.04 8.90 19.23
CA ALA A 100 -11.67 9.29 20.49
C ALA A 100 -13.15 9.69 20.31
N GLU A 101 -13.48 10.34 19.19
CA GLU A 101 -14.85 10.75 18.85
C GLU A 101 -15.68 9.57 18.36
N GLN A 102 -15.12 8.80 17.43
CA GLN A 102 -15.80 7.68 16.80
C GLN A 102 -14.83 6.48 16.65
N PRO A 103 -14.75 5.61 17.66
CA PRO A 103 -13.83 4.46 17.67
C PRO A 103 -14.25 3.32 16.72
N TYR A 104 -15.51 3.34 16.28
CA TYR A 104 -16.16 2.28 15.52
C TYR A 104 -16.81 2.84 14.24
N LEU A 105 -16.62 2.14 13.12
CA LEU A 105 -17.32 2.40 11.86
C LEU A 105 -18.07 1.14 11.42
N ASP A 106 -19.40 1.19 11.43
CA ASP A 106 -20.25 0.11 10.94
C ASP A 106 -20.25 0.13 9.41
N MET A 107 -19.45 -0.75 8.80
CA MET A 107 -19.05 -0.64 7.40
C MET A 107 -20.15 -1.14 6.46
N PRO A 108 -20.71 -0.29 5.58
CA PRO A 108 -21.64 -0.72 4.55
C PRO A 108 -20.91 -1.37 3.37
N VAL A 109 -21.71 -2.00 2.51
CA VAL A 109 -21.27 -2.42 1.18
C VAL A 109 -20.68 -1.22 0.44
N ASN A 110 -19.51 -1.43 -0.17
CA ASN A 110 -18.83 -0.42 -0.96
C ASN A 110 -17.99 -1.08 -2.05
N SER A 111 -17.73 -0.32 -3.12
CA SER A 111 -16.80 -0.67 -4.18
C SER A 111 -15.60 0.27 -4.14
N SER A 112 -14.38 -0.28 -4.17
CA SER A 112 -13.15 0.50 -4.23
C SER A 112 -12.94 1.46 -3.05
N GLY A 113 -13.17 0.98 -1.83
CA GLY A 113 -12.96 1.74 -0.60
C GLY A 113 -11.48 2.04 -0.34
N ARG A 114 -11.20 3.27 0.09
CA ARG A 114 -9.95 3.67 0.73
C ARG A 114 -10.27 4.35 2.05
N MET A 115 -9.75 3.80 3.14
CA MET A 115 -9.79 4.43 4.46
C MET A 115 -8.42 5.02 4.74
N TYR A 116 -8.35 6.34 4.83
CA TYR A 116 -7.13 7.07 5.13
C TYR A 116 -7.00 7.24 6.64
N PHE A 117 -5.77 7.24 7.13
CA PHE A 117 -5.43 7.51 8.51
C PHE A 117 -4.48 8.70 8.56
N HIS A 118 -4.73 9.65 9.46
CA HIS A 118 -3.88 10.83 9.66
C HIS A 118 -3.53 10.99 11.14
N LEU A 119 -2.34 11.51 11.42
CA LEU A 119 -1.87 11.81 12.77
C LEU A 119 -1.70 13.31 12.99
N GLY A 120 -2.06 13.78 14.19
CA GLY A 120 -1.91 15.16 14.65
C GLY A 120 -3.02 16.11 14.18
N SER A 121 -3.46 15.99 12.93
CA SER A 121 -4.64 16.70 12.41
C SER A 121 -5.39 15.84 11.37
N PRO A 122 -6.67 16.13 11.08
CA PRO A 122 -7.47 15.40 10.08
C PRO A 122 -6.86 15.33 8.67
N ASP A 123 -5.98 16.28 8.34
CA ASP A 123 -5.32 16.48 7.04
C ASP A 123 -3.79 16.57 7.17
N GLY A 124 -3.24 15.99 8.25
CA GLY A 124 -1.82 16.08 8.58
C GLY A 124 -0.89 15.41 7.56
N PRO A 125 0.40 15.78 7.52
CA PRO A 125 1.33 15.23 6.54
C PRO A 125 1.75 13.77 6.84
N TYR A 126 1.50 13.28 8.05
CA TYR A 126 1.67 11.89 8.43
C TYR A 126 0.38 11.14 8.19
N TYR A 127 0.32 10.44 7.07
CA TYR A 127 -0.87 9.71 6.67
C TYR A 127 -0.52 8.42 5.94
N ASP A 128 -1.45 7.48 5.93
CA ASP A 128 -1.40 6.29 5.09
C ASP A 128 -2.83 5.78 4.86
N PHE A 129 -3.01 4.69 4.11
CA PHE A 129 -4.35 4.14 3.87
C PHE A 129 -4.36 2.62 3.69
N ILE A 130 -5.53 2.03 3.94
CA ILE A 130 -5.86 0.68 3.49
C ILE A 130 -6.81 0.74 2.29
N GLU A 131 -6.79 -0.30 1.46
CA GLU A 131 -7.69 -0.48 0.33
C GLU A 131 -8.58 -1.69 0.59
N PHE A 132 -9.86 -1.57 0.23
CA PHE A 132 -10.80 -2.68 0.37
C PHE A 132 -12.00 -2.60 -0.57
N THR A 133 -12.72 -3.71 -0.68
CA THR A 133 -14.06 -3.81 -1.24
C THR A 133 -14.88 -4.69 -0.31
N VAL A 134 -16.03 -4.16 0.12
CA VAL A 134 -16.97 -4.87 0.99
C VAL A 134 -18.21 -5.19 0.16
N GLY A 135 -18.40 -6.46 -0.16
CA GLY A 135 -19.63 -6.96 -0.77
C GLY A 135 -20.68 -7.30 0.29
N ASP A 136 -21.84 -7.77 -0.14
CA ASP A 136 -22.97 -8.09 0.75
C ASP A 136 -22.61 -9.09 1.88
N ASN A 137 -21.64 -9.99 1.64
CA ASN A 137 -21.16 -10.96 2.63
C ASN A 137 -19.67 -11.30 2.49
N ARG A 138 -18.86 -10.39 1.94
CA ARG A 138 -17.44 -10.65 1.70
C ARG A 138 -16.61 -9.41 1.95
N PHE A 139 -15.50 -9.58 2.67
CA PHE A 139 -14.44 -8.58 2.76
C PHE A 139 -13.32 -8.95 1.80
N ASN A 140 -12.74 -7.95 1.13
CA ASN A 140 -11.50 -8.06 0.37
C ASN A 140 -10.69 -6.81 0.72
N GLY A 141 -9.44 -6.93 1.17
CA GLY A 141 -8.65 -5.75 1.48
C GLY A 141 -7.20 -6.01 1.78
N ASN A 142 -6.42 -4.94 1.82
CA ASN A 142 -4.98 -4.97 2.04
C ASN A 142 -4.47 -3.66 2.65
N THR A 143 -3.37 -3.73 3.38
CA THR A 143 -2.44 -2.60 3.51
C THR A 143 -1.69 -2.40 2.18
N THR A 144 -1.09 -1.22 1.95
CA THR A 144 -0.35 -1.00 0.69
C THR A 144 0.88 -0.11 0.88
N ARG A 145 1.96 -0.48 0.20
CA ARG A 145 3.20 0.29 0.07
C ARG A 145 3.50 0.59 -1.41
N VAL A 146 2.55 0.33 -2.31
CA VAL A 146 2.67 0.56 -3.76
C VAL A 146 3.04 2.01 -4.09
N ASP A 147 2.47 2.97 -3.36
CA ASP A 147 2.77 4.39 -3.55
C ASP A 147 3.91 4.85 -2.65
N ALA A 148 3.83 4.51 -1.36
CA ALA A 148 4.78 4.92 -0.34
C ALA A 148 4.42 4.30 1.02
N TYR A 149 5.39 4.16 1.91
CA TYR A 149 5.19 3.99 3.35
C TYR A 149 5.02 5.36 4.02
N GLY A 150 3.88 5.57 4.67
CA GLY A 150 3.57 6.77 5.45
C GLY A 150 3.49 6.50 6.94
N LEU A 151 2.71 5.51 7.35
CA LEU A 151 2.51 5.08 8.74
C LEU A 151 2.61 3.56 8.82
N PRO A 152 3.12 2.98 9.93
CA PRO A 152 2.90 1.56 10.20
C PRO A 152 1.41 1.24 10.22
N LEU A 153 0.98 0.28 9.40
CA LEU A 153 -0.41 -0.18 9.30
C LEU A 153 -0.46 -1.71 9.33
N ALA A 154 -1.42 -2.25 10.09
CA ALA A 154 -1.74 -3.67 10.12
C ALA A 154 -3.25 -3.85 10.24
N MET A 155 -3.75 -4.96 9.70
CA MET A 155 -5.15 -5.34 9.77
C MET A 155 -5.30 -6.71 10.43
N ARG A 156 -6.38 -6.88 11.19
CA ARG A 156 -6.86 -8.20 11.64
C ARG A 156 -8.31 -8.38 11.25
N LEU A 157 -8.59 -9.35 10.40
CA LEU A 157 -9.94 -9.69 9.94
C LEU A 157 -10.43 -10.92 10.70
N HIS A 158 -11.61 -10.81 11.32
CA HIS A 158 -12.31 -11.93 11.91
C HIS A 158 -13.69 -12.10 11.27
N THR A 159 -14.12 -13.36 11.15
CA THR A 159 -15.36 -13.75 10.52
C THR A 159 -16.18 -14.66 11.44
N ARG A 160 -17.48 -14.72 11.17
CA ARG A 160 -18.44 -15.49 12.00
C ARG A 160 -18.23 -17.00 11.94
N ASP A 161 -17.51 -17.50 10.93
CA ASP A 161 -17.13 -18.91 10.80
C ASP A 161 -15.76 -19.25 11.42
N GLY A 162 -15.15 -18.29 12.12
CA GLY A 162 -13.93 -18.48 12.91
C GLY A 162 -12.63 -18.28 12.14
N TYR A 163 -12.69 -17.74 10.91
CA TYR A 163 -11.49 -17.27 10.23
C TYR A 163 -10.97 -16.00 10.92
N ASP A 164 -9.68 -15.99 11.24
CA ASP A 164 -9.00 -14.90 11.94
C ASP A 164 -7.58 -14.78 11.38
N VAL A 165 -7.29 -13.66 10.71
CA VAL A 165 -6.03 -13.44 9.99
C VAL A 165 -5.48 -12.05 10.23
N GLU A 166 -4.16 -11.94 10.29
CA GLU A 166 -3.43 -10.69 10.44
C GLU A 166 -2.49 -10.46 9.24
N VAL A 167 -2.48 -9.23 8.74
CA VAL A 167 -1.61 -8.81 7.63
C VAL A 167 -1.13 -7.37 7.84
N GLY A 168 -0.05 -7.00 7.14
CA GLY A 168 0.53 -5.66 7.17
C GLY A 168 1.88 -5.63 7.86
N ASP A 169 2.24 -4.47 8.39
CA ASP A 169 3.57 -4.23 8.94
C ASP A 169 3.85 -5.04 10.22
N SER A 170 5.10 -5.45 10.40
CA SER A 170 5.54 -6.20 11.57
C SER A 170 5.42 -5.39 12.86
N ARG A 171 5.29 -6.09 13.99
CA ARG A 171 5.18 -5.45 15.32
C ARG A 171 6.40 -4.58 15.68
N GLN A 172 7.55 -4.85 15.08
CA GLN A 172 8.73 -3.98 15.23
C GLN A 172 8.45 -2.56 14.73
N LEU A 173 7.80 -2.41 13.56
CA LEU A 173 7.50 -1.09 12.98
C LEU A 173 6.53 -0.26 13.85
N PHE A 174 5.76 -0.89 14.73
CA PHE A 174 4.86 -0.19 15.67
C PHE A 174 5.52 0.22 17.00
N THR A 175 6.75 -0.24 17.25
CA THR A 175 7.44 -0.03 18.53
C THR A 175 8.77 0.70 18.38
N GLU A 176 9.34 0.75 17.17
CA GLU A 176 10.55 1.50 16.89
C GLU A 176 10.26 2.95 16.49
N ASP A 177 11.16 3.86 16.84
CA ASP A 177 11.06 5.25 16.41
C ASP A 177 11.09 5.35 14.88
N ARG A 178 10.21 6.16 14.29
CA ARG A 178 10.17 6.44 12.85
C ARG A 178 11.53 6.73 12.22
N ALA A 179 12.38 7.52 12.89
CA ALA A 179 13.72 7.83 12.39
C ALA A 179 14.60 6.58 12.27
N THR A 180 14.44 5.62 13.19
CA THR A 180 15.08 4.31 13.15
C THR A 180 14.57 3.49 11.97
N THR A 181 13.27 3.46 11.70
CA THR A 181 12.71 2.80 10.49
C THR A 181 13.32 3.37 9.21
N PHE A 182 13.37 4.70 9.08
CA PHE A 182 13.94 5.36 7.91
C PHE A 182 15.42 5.04 7.75
N GLN A 183 16.18 5.02 8.84
CA GLN A 183 17.59 4.66 8.80
C GLN A 183 17.79 3.18 8.42
N ARG A 184 17.00 2.26 8.97
CA ARG A 184 17.02 0.84 8.60
C ARG A 184 16.74 0.63 7.12
N PHE A 185 15.78 1.37 6.56
CA PHE A 185 15.54 1.36 5.12
C PHE A 185 16.81 1.76 4.36
N VAL A 186 17.38 2.93 4.68
CA VAL A 186 18.62 3.44 4.04
C VAL A 186 19.79 2.47 4.15
N ASP A 187 19.93 1.78 5.29
CA ASP A 187 21.02 0.84 5.54
C ASP A 187 20.81 -0.50 4.81
N SER A 188 19.56 -0.89 4.55
CA SER A 188 19.22 -2.16 3.91
C SER A 188 19.25 -2.15 2.39
N VAL A 189 19.06 -0.98 1.77
CA VAL A 189 18.90 -0.87 0.31
C VAL A 189 20.17 -0.42 -0.41
N PRO A 190 20.39 -0.83 -1.67
CA PRO A 190 21.47 -0.31 -2.49
C PRO A 190 21.36 1.21 -2.74
N GLU A 191 22.48 1.82 -3.12
CA GLU A 191 22.60 3.29 -3.29
C GLU A 191 21.46 3.94 -4.10
N PRO A 192 20.99 3.39 -5.25
CA PRO A 192 19.89 3.99 -6.02
C PRO A 192 18.60 4.22 -5.23
N PHE A 193 18.33 3.43 -4.19
CA PHE A 193 17.06 3.45 -3.44
C PHE A 193 17.12 4.34 -2.20
N LYS A 194 18.30 4.75 -1.71
CA LYS A 194 18.41 5.54 -0.47
C LYS A 194 17.68 6.88 -0.54
N VAL A 195 17.61 7.47 -1.73
CA VAL A 195 16.87 8.72 -1.99
C VAL A 195 15.39 8.63 -1.64
N LEU A 196 14.80 7.42 -1.69
CA LEU A 196 13.38 7.19 -1.43
C LEU A 196 12.96 7.54 0.00
N ALA A 197 13.86 7.38 0.97
CA ALA A 197 13.65 7.79 2.35
C ALA A 197 14.02 9.25 2.63
N GLN A 198 14.49 9.99 1.63
CA GLN A 198 14.98 11.37 1.76
C GLN A 198 14.06 12.37 1.05
N SER A 199 13.55 12.03 -0.14
CA SER A 199 12.78 12.92 -1.01
C SER A 199 11.53 13.53 -0.35
N GLN A 200 10.91 12.80 0.58
CA GLN A 200 9.75 13.27 1.34
C GLN A 200 9.92 13.08 2.85
N ALA A 201 11.16 13.02 3.34
CA ALA A 201 11.44 12.95 4.77
C ALA A 201 10.93 14.20 5.51
N PRO A 202 10.48 14.07 6.77
CA PRO A 202 10.32 12.83 7.53
C PRO A 202 8.98 12.10 7.24
N TYR A 203 8.20 12.55 6.27
CA TYR A 203 6.80 12.15 6.12
C TYR A 203 6.58 10.82 5.43
N ARG A 204 7.40 10.45 4.44
CA ARG A 204 7.20 9.20 3.68
C ARG A 204 8.51 8.60 3.17
N ILE A 205 8.53 7.27 3.02
CA ILE A 205 9.46 6.56 2.14
C ILE A 205 8.68 6.24 0.87
N ILE A 206 9.06 6.83 -0.27
CA ILE A 206 8.28 6.74 -1.51
C ILE A 206 8.65 5.53 -2.36
N ALA A 207 7.70 4.99 -3.12
CA ALA A 207 8.00 3.92 -4.08
C ALA A 207 8.96 4.41 -5.19
N PRO A 208 9.78 3.53 -5.80
CA PRO A 208 10.83 3.94 -6.74
C PRO A 208 10.30 4.78 -7.93
N ALA A 209 9.16 4.40 -8.52
CA ALA A 209 8.57 5.12 -9.66
C ALA A 209 8.08 6.54 -9.29
N ALA A 210 7.90 6.84 -8.00
CA ALA A 210 7.55 8.17 -7.52
C ALA A 210 8.75 9.14 -7.53
N ASP A 211 9.98 8.65 -7.49
CA ASP A 211 11.19 9.46 -7.47
C ASP A 211 11.69 9.78 -8.91
N PRO A 212 12.07 11.04 -9.21
CA PRO A 212 12.58 11.41 -10.53
C PRO A 212 13.83 10.63 -10.97
N SER A 213 14.63 10.09 -10.05
CA SER A 213 15.86 9.37 -10.39
C SER A 213 15.61 8.09 -11.20
N PHE A 214 14.48 7.40 -11.00
CA PHE A 214 14.12 6.16 -11.72
C PHE A 214 13.25 6.40 -12.98
N ARG A 215 12.84 7.65 -13.23
CA ARG A 215 12.05 8.04 -14.41
C ARG A 215 12.93 8.33 -15.62
N PRO A 216 12.39 8.37 -16.85
CA PRO A 216 13.17 8.72 -18.04
C PRO A 216 13.98 10.02 -17.88
N GLY A 217 15.29 9.93 -18.11
CA GLY A 217 16.24 11.04 -17.92
C GLY A 217 16.82 11.16 -16.50
N GLY A 218 16.35 10.37 -15.54
CA GLY A 218 16.91 10.26 -14.21
C GLY A 218 18.20 9.41 -14.17
N ALA A 219 18.97 9.56 -13.08
CA ALA A 219 20.26 8.87 -12.91
C ALA A 219 20.15 7.33 -12.89
N ASN A 220 19.00 6.80 -12.48
CA ASN A 220 18.70 5.37 -12.36
C ASN A 220 17.66 4.91 -13.41
N ALA A 221 17.42 5.69 -14.46
CA ALA A 221 16.40 5.41 -15.47
C ALA A 221 16.62 4.06 -16.20
N ASP A 222 17.86 3.58 -16.24
CA ASP A 222 18.24 2.32 -16.90
C ASP A 222 18.46 1.14 -15.95
N TYR A 223 18.09 1.27 -14.67
CA TYR A 223 18.35 0.27 -13.62
C TYR A 223 17.90 -1.16 -14.01
N PHE A 224 16.73 -1.32 -14.64
CA PHE A 224 16.24 -2.62 -15.11
C PHE A 224 16.49 -2.91 -16.59
N THR A 225 16.96 -1.94 -17.38
CA THR A 225 16.94 -2.00 -18.86
C THR A 225 17.62 -3.27 -19.39
N ALA A 226 18.84 -3.57 -18.95
CA ALA A 226 19.57 -4.74 -19.42
C ALA A 226 18.91 -6.07 -19.01
N TYR A 227 18.38 -6.13 -17.78
CA TYR A 227 17.73 -7.33 -17.26
C TYR A 227 16.41 -7.62 -18.00
N ALA A 228 15.57 -6.61 -18.18
CA ALA A 228 14.32 -6.73 -18.93
C ALA A 228 14.58 -7.17 -20.37
N GLN A 229 15.58 -6.59 -21.04
CA GLN A 229 15.95 -6.98 -22.40
C GLN A 229 16.44 -8.43 -22.50
N SER A 230 17.11 -8.95 -21.48
CA SER A 230 17.60 -10.34 -21.45
C SER A 230 16.46 -11.38 -21.53
N VAL A 231 15.26 -11.01 -21.12
CA VAL A 231 14.04 -11.83 -21.16
C VAL A 231 13.03 -11.35 -22.22
N GLY A 232 13.49 -10.52 -23.17
CA GLY A 232 12.68 -10.06 -24.30
C GLY A 232 11.67 -8.96 -23.97
N VAL A 233 11.80 -8.28 -22.83
CA VAL A 233 10.92 -7.19 -22.41
C VAL A 233 11.57 -5.84 -22.74
N ASN A 234 10.82 -4.97 -23.41
CA ASN A 234 11.20 -3.57 -23.64
C ASN A 234 10.24 -2.67 -22.85
N ALA A 235 10.57 -2.43 -21.59
CA ALA A 235 9.85 -1.56 -20.68
C ALA A 235 10.84 -0.62 -19.98
N SER A 236 10.40 0.59 -19.62
CA SER A 236 11.23 1.49 -18.84
C SER A 236 11.38 0.98 -17.41
N THR A 237 12.46 1.37 -16.72
CA THR A 237 12.62 1.07 -15.27
C THR A 237 11.42 1.53 -14.46
N ALA A 238 10.87 2.71 -14.77
CA ALA A 238 9.69 3.23 -14.10
C ALA A 238 8.45 2.36 -14.34
N ASP A 239 8.23 1.88 -15.57
CA ASP A 239 7.11 0.98 -15.89
C ASP A 239 7.25 -0.39 -15.22
N ILE A 240 8.48 -0.87 -15.01
CA ILE A 240 8.71 -2.12 -14.28
C ILE A 240 8.33 -1.93 -12.82
N PHE A 241 8.79 -0.87 -12.15
CA PHE A 241 8.43 -0.60 -10.75
C PHE A 241 6.92 -0.40 -10.53
N SER A 242 6.21 0.17 -11.51
CA SER A 242 4.78 0.48 -11.40
C SER A 242 3.87 -0.50 -12.16
N CYS A 243 4.43 -1.56 -12.75
CA CYS A 243 3.75 -2.48 -13.67
C CYS A 243 2.87 -1.78 -14.69
N ALA A 244 3.39 -0.70 -15.28
CA ALA A 244 2.67 0.14 -16.22
C ALA A 244 3.10 -0.14 -17.67
N GLY A 245 2.57 0.64 -18.61
CA GLY A 245 2.92 0.53 -20.02
C GLY A 245 2.62 -0.86 -20.57
N SER A 246 3.64 -1.51 -21.15
CA SER A 246 3.52 -2.86 -21.71
C SER A 246 3.29 -3.96 -20.66
N LEU A 247 3.47 -3.66 -19.37
CA LEU A 247 3.30 -4.61 -18.27
C LEU A 247 1.94 -4.51 -17.55
N ALA A 248 1.11 -3.53 -17.91
CA ALA A 248 -0.18 -3.24 -17.24
C ALA A 248 -1.25 -4.35 -17.35
N GLY A 249 -0.99 -5.40 -18.14
CA GLY A 249 -1.85 -6.58 -18.25
C GLY A 249 -1.08 -7.90 -18.15
N ASP A 250 0.18 -7.85 -17.71
CA ASP A 250 1.07 -9.02 -17.60
C ASP A 250 1.66 -9.08 -16.18
N ALA A 251 0.81 -9.50 -15.25
CA ALA A 251 1.12 -9.56 -13.82
C ALA A 251 2.33 -10.44 -13.52
N GLU A 252 2.34 -11.66 -14.09
CA GLU A 252 3.44 -12.63 -13.95
C GLU A 252 4.77 -12.04 -14.40
N ARG A 253 4.81 -11.41 -15.57
CA ARG A 253 6.05 -10.81 -16.07
C ARG A 253 6.50 -9.63 -15.21
N CYS A 254 5.59 -8.78 -14.78
CA CYS A 254 5.96 -7.63 -13.95
C CYS A 254 6.52 -8.07 -12.58
N ALA A 255 5.84 -9.01 -11.92
CA ALA A 255 6.28 -9.56 -10.65
C ALA A 255 7.65 -10.24 -10.79
N ALA A 256 7.84 -11.03 -11.85
CA ALA A 256 9.11 -11.70 -12.10
C ALA A 256 10.27 -10.71 -12.35
N LEU A 257 10.02 -9.57 -12.99
CA LEU A 257 11.04 -8.52 -13.18
C LEU A 257 11.38 -7.82 -11.86
N ASN A 258 10.38 -7.40 -11.07
CA ASN A 258 10.59 -6.75 -9.78
C ASN A 258 11.35 -7.64 -8.78
N ARG A 259 11.07 -8.95 -8.79
CA ARG A 259 11.66 -9.95 -7.89
C ARG A 259 12.96 -10.57 -8.40
N HIS A 260 13.44 -10.18 -9.58
CA HIS A 260 14.61 -10.76 -10.25
C HIS A 260 14.49 -12.29 -10.48
N VAL A 261 13.33 -12.77 -10.92
CA VAL A 261 13.14 -14.19 -11.24
C VAL A 261 12.73 -14.44 -12.70
N ALA A 262 12.63 -13.40 -13.53
CA ALA A 262 12.19 -13.52 -14.92
C ALA A 262 13.06 -14.44 -15.81
N THR A 263 14.31 -14.71 -15.41
CA THR A 263 15.22 -15.65 -16.08
C THR A 263 15.12 -17.09 -15.56
N LEU A 264 14.42 -17.31 -14.46
CA LEU A 264 14.23 -18.63 -13.87
C LEU A 264 13.08 -19.38 -14.57
N PRO A 265 13.06 -20.73 -14.48
CA PRO A 265 11.88 -21.53 -14.83
C PRO A 265 10.61 -21.06 -14.12
N ALA A 266 9.45 -21.17 -14.78
CA ALA A 266 8.18 -20.61 -14.28
C ALA A 266 7.76 -21.12 -12.89
N ASP A 267 8.06 -22.39 -12.58
CA ASP A 267 7.81 -22.99 -11.26
C ASP A 267 8.67 -22.37 -10.14
N GLN A 268 9.84 -21.83 -10.49
CA GLN A 268 10.73 -21.13 -9.54
C GLN A 268 10.37 -19.64 -9.42
N GLN A 269 9.62 -19.07 -10.36
CA GLN A 269 9.17 -17.67 -10.28
C GLN A 269 8.08 -17.45 -9.22
N HIS A 270 7.50 -18.53 -8.69
CA HIS A 270 6.51 -18.51 -7.62
C HIS A 270 7.10 -18.94 -6.26
N ASP A 271 8.41 -19.25 -6.19
CA ASP A 271 9.09 -19.62 -4.95
C ASP A 271 9.68 -18.37 -4.26
N PRO A 272 9.14 -17.93 -3.11
CA PRO A 272 9.64 -16.74 -2.41
C PRO A 272 11.11 -16.82 -2.00
N ALA A 273 11.68 -18.03 -1.87
CA ALA A 273 13.10 -18.21 -1.57
C ALA A 273 14.03 -17.74 -2.71
N GLN A 274 13.50 -17.57 -3.93
CA GLN A 274 14.27 -17.07 -5.08
C GLN A 274 14.22 -15.54 -5.21
N PHE A 275 13.26 -14.87 -4.55
CA PHE A 275 13.00 -13.45 -4.79
C PHE A 275 14.13 -12.56 -4.25
N TYR A 276 14.47 -11.53 -5.01
CA TYR A 276 15.45 -10.52 -4.65
C TYR A 276 16.85 -11.08 -4.34
N SER A 277 17.19 -12.25 -4.91
CA SER A 277 18.45 -12.96 -4.66
C SER A 277 19.62 -12.50 -5.55
N ALA A 278 19.36 -11.64 -6.53
CA ALA A 278 20.35 -11.07 -7.43
C ALA A 278 19.91 -9.68 -7.95
N GLU A 279 20.83 -8.98 -8.61
CA GLU A 279 20.63 -7.63 -9.13
C GLU A 279 20.38 -7.61 -10.65
N PRO A 280 19.56 -6.68 -11.17
CA PRO A 280 18.77 -5.68 -10.42
C PRO A 280 17.48 -6.26 -9.82
N ALA A 281 17.09 -5.80 -8.63
CA ALA A 281 15.78 -6.13 -8.03
C ALA A 281 15.09 -4.91 -7.38
N ASN A 282 13.80 -5.03 -7.05
CA ASN A 282 13.06 -4.00 -6.33
C ASN A 282 13.32 -4.09 -4.81
N HIS A 283 14.41 -3.49 -4.37
CA HIS A 283 14.83 -3.48 -2.95
C HIS A 283 13.89 -2.69 -2.03
N TYR A 284 13.10 -1.76 -2.59
CA TYR A 284 12.03 -1.11 -1.84
C TYR A 284 10.96 -2.13 -1.43
N ALA A 285 10.46 -2.93 -2.37
CA ALA A 285 9.48 -3.98 -2.06
C ALA A 285 10.06 -5.03 -1.11
N LYS A 286 11.30 -5.48 -1.37
CA LYS A 286 12.01 -6.42 -0.49
C LYS A 286 12.02 -5.96 0.98
N PHE A 287 12.35 -4.69 1.23
CA PHE A 287 12.36 -4.15 2.59
C PHE A 287 11.01 -4.30 3.29
N TRP A 288 9.91 -4.06 2.58
CA TRP A 288 8.57 -4.20 3.16
C TRP A 288 8.19 -5.65 3.45
N HIS A 289 8.55 -6.60 2.58
CA HIS A 289 8.40 -8.03 2.89
C HIS A 289 9.23 -8.43 4.12
N ASP A 290 10.50 -8.01 4.20
CA ASP A 290 11.39 -8.31 5.33
C ASP A 290 10.85 -7.74 6.67
N ASN A 291 9.94 -6.75 6.61
CA ASN A 291 9.38 -6.04 7.77
C ASN A 291 7.86 -6.18 7.88
N ALA A 292 7.25 -7.18 7.23
CA ALA A 292 5.82 -7.45 7.29
C ALA A 292 5.49 -8.71 8.11
N LEU A 293 4.27 -8.77 8.63
CA LEU A 293 3.70 -9.99 9.20
C LEU A 293 3.71 -11.09 8.13
N ASN A 294 4.26 -12.26 8.50
CA ASN A 294 4.38 -13.43 7.63
C ASN A 294 5.17 -13.19 6.32
N GLY A 295 5.91 -12.09 6.20
CA GLY A 295 6.60 -11.74 4.97
C GLY A 295 5.68 -11.24 3.84
N LEU A 296 4.43 -10.88 4.13
CA LEU A 296 3.42 -10.51 3.13
C LEU A 296 3.24 -9.00 3.06
N ALA A 297 3.57 -8.39 1.92
CA ALA A 297 3.51 -6.94 1.72
C ALA A 297 3.08 -6.61 0.29
N TYR A 298 2.36 -5.50 0.13
CA TYR A 298 1.99 -4.99 -1.20
C TYR A 298 2.95 -3.85 -1.59
N GLY A 299 4.17 -4.20 -1.99
CA GLY A 299 5.28 -3.28 -2.23
C GLY A 299 5.35 -2.72 -3.66
N PHE A 300 4.73 -3.38 -4.62
CA PHE A 300 4.55 -2.92 -6.00
C PHE A 300 3.24 -3.49 -6.57
N PRO A 301 2.69 -2.96 -7.68
CA PRO A 301 1.50 -3.56 -8.28
C PRO A 301 1.78 -4.99 -8.70
N TYR A 302 0.83 -5.91 -8.60
CA TYR A 302 1.05 -7.35 -8.85
C TYR A 302 1.94 -8.08 -7.84
N ASP A 303 2.16 -7.53 -6.64
CA ASP A 303 2.76 -8.31 -5.54
C ASP A 303 1.88 -9.48 -5.08
N ASP A 304 0.61 -9.51 -5.46
CA ASP A 304 -0.31 -10.63 -5.23
C ASP A 304 0.04 -11.87 -6.06
N VAL A 305 0.88 -11.76 -7.10
CA VAL A 305 1.43 -12.94 -7.78
C VAL A 305 2.17 -13.81 -6.76
N ALA A 306 1.89 -15.11 -6.78
CA ALA A 306 2.38 -16.09 -5.80
C ALA A 306 1.94 -15.80 -4.34
N ASP A 307 0.78 -15.15 -4.16
CA ASP A 307 0.15 -14.88 -2.86
C ASP A 307 1.07 -14.11 -1.88
N GLN A 308 1.89 -13.18 -2.37
CA GLN A 308 2.86 -12.45 -1.52
C GLN A 308 2.37 -11.09 -1.02
N SER A 309 1.22 -10.61 -1.49
CA SER A 309 0.67 -9.35 -1.02
C SER A 309 0.07 -9.47 0.38
N SER A 310 -0.11 -8.34 1.05
CA SER A 310 -0.86 -8.25 2.32
C SER A 310 -2.38 -8.34 2.13
N TYR A 311 -2.85 -9.03 1.10
CA TYR A 311 -4.27 -9.15 0.75
C TYR A 311 -4.95 -10.25 1.57
N VAL A 312 -6.15 -9.93 2.07
CA VAL A 312 -7.03 -10.88 2.75
C VAL A 312 -8.43 -10.82 2.14
N SER A 313 -9.06 -12.00 2.00
CA SER A 313 -10.42 -12.12 1.50
C SER A 313 -11.14 -13.28 2.17
N HIS A 314 -12.31 -13.00 2.74
CA HIS A 314 -13.13 -14.03 3.35
C HIS A 314 -14.60 -13.64 3.38
N ASP A 315 -15.46 -14.64 3.35
CA ASP A 315 -16.91 -14.48 3.54
C ASP A 315 -17.26 -14.32 5.03
N ASN A 316 -18.50 -13.93 5.31
CA ASN A 316 -19.03 -13.80 6.67
C ASN A 316 -18.23 -12.85 7.61
N PRO A 317 -17.70 -11.70 7.13
CA PRO A 317 -16.88 -10.81 7.97
C PRO A 317 -17.68 -10.30 9.16
N GLU A 318 -17.07 -10.28 10.34
CA GLU A 318 -17.68 -9.81 11.57
C GLU A 318 -17.08 -8.47 11.99
N TRP A 319 -15.76 -8.42 12.09
CA TRP A 319 -15.04 -7.19 12.41
C TRP A 319 -13.67 -7.13 11.73
N LEU A 320 -13.19 -5.90 11.56
CA LEU A 320 -11.85 -5.58 11.09
C LEU A 320 -11.21 -4.63 12.11
N LEU A 321 -10.08 -5.04 12.66
CA LEU A 321 -9.20 -4.14 13.39
C LEU A 321 -8.19 -3.53 12.43
N VAL A 322 -7.94 -2.23 12.57
CA VAL A 322 -6.85 -1.55 11.86
C VAL A 322 -5.95 -0.88 12.88
N ALA A 323 -4.71 -1.34 13.00
CA ALA A 323 -3.70 -0.73 13.86
C ALA A 323 -2.99 0.40 13.12
N VAL A 324 -2.96 1.58 13.72
CA VAL A 324 -2.26 2.77 13.20
C VAL A 324 -1.08 3.09 14.10
N GLY A 325 0.14 2.93 13.56
CA GLY A 325 1.40 3.15 14.27
C GLY A 325 2.04 4.49 13.98
N PHE A 326 3.16 4.75 14.66
CA PHE A 326 4.04 5.89 14.38
C PHE A 326 5.47 5.62 14.80
#